data_AF-A0A564YGK8-F1
#
_entry.id   AF-A0A564YGK8-F1
#
_cell.length_a   1.000
_cell.length_b   1.000
_cell.length_c   1.000
_cell.angle_alpha   90.00
_cell.angle_beta   90.00
_cell.angle_gamma   90.00
#
_symmetry.space_group_name_H-M   'P 1'
#
loop_
_entity.id
_entity.type
_entity.pdbx_description
1 polymer ?
#
loop_
_entity_poly.entity_id
_entity_poly.type
_entity_poly.pdbx_seq_one_letter_code
_entity_poly.pdbx_strand_id
1 'polypeptide(L)'
;MNPEIILINVLLYISSGAADASHQKDIVQAHERHLEGVPVFIQQPENVYYAWRGKPAVFECIAEPVSHAVVFCADKTFPYMGNEHTNEQRLQVTRLDSNGNLDADGARWKISLPIRTKDLEEWFDAYVCTCEVWNLIPALKQDKKVFSKNATVVEAYLDRDFQQGPIPEQLVKGQRLLLSCQPPKGEPAPKVYWLKNGKRVDRQTFPHIVIDDYNRLIVNQVELQDEGNYTCVADTLGIEQRYSTAEVTVLPFRRDSQTRLSMTPWSIWSSCRLDPVTGRCQQIRMRSCVNMTIGEVNSSPSVTKFDEVPINCPQPVSEFRICDSLECHG
;
A
#
# COMPACT_ATOMS: atom_id res chain seq x y z
N MET A 1 -44.85 -76.65 1.53
CA MET A 1 -45.87 -75.60 1.40
C MET A 1 -45.24 -74.47 0.60
N ASN A 2 -45.82 -74.18 -0.56
CA ASN A 2 -45.50 -73.08 -1.49
C ASN A 2 -46.74 -72.12 -1.45
N PRO A 3 -46.78 -70.93 -2.09
CA PRO A 3 -45.81 -69.82 -2.23
C PRO A 3 -46.49 -68.41 -2.15
N GLU A 4 -45.69 -67.34 -2.37
CA GLU A 4 -46.03 -65.94 -2.81
C GLU A 4 -46.76 -64.97 -1.84
N ILE A 5 -46.36 -63.68 -1.69
CA ILE A 5 -46.65 -62.55 -2.60
C ILE A 5 -45.84 -61.25 -2.21
N ILE A 6 -45.08 -60.68 -3.18
CA ILE A 6 -45.00 -59.24 -3.67
C ILE A 6 -44.60 -58.09 -2.70
N LEU A 7 -43.38 -57.50 -2.80
CA LEU A 7 -42.92 -56.27 -3.54
C LEU A 7 -43.32 -54.86 -3.00
N ILE A 8 -42.28 -54.05 -2.74
CA ILE A 8 -42.11 -52.58 -2.93
C ILE A 8 -42.93 -51.58 -2.06
N ASN A 9 -42.26 -50.81 -1.20
CA ASN A 9 -42.09 -49.35 -1.38
C ASN A 9 -41.15 -48.67 -0.36
N VAL A 10 -40.35 -47.76 -0.91
CA VAL A 10 -39.60 -46.68 -0.25
C VAL A 10 -40.55 -45.78 0.54
N LEU A 11 -40.15 -45.31 1.74
CA LEU A 11 -40.42 -43.98 2.29
C LEU A 11 -39.75 -43.81 3.68
N LEU A 12 -38.68 -43.01 3.69
CA LEU A 12 -38.32 -42.00 4.69
C LEU A 12 -38.74 -42.24 6.16
N TYR A 13 -37.78 -42.60 7.01
CA TYR A 13 -37.67 -41.99 8.35
C TYR A 13 -36.22 -41.63 8.62
N ILE A 14 -35.88 -40.41 8.19
CA ILE A 14 -34.80 -39.62 8.77
C ILE A 14 -35.18 -39.37 10.22
N SER A 15 -34.47 -39.98 11.18
CA SER A 15 -34.43 -39.46 12.55
C SER A 15 -33.09 -38.74 12.75
N SER A 16 -32.94 -37.61 12.05
CA SER A 16 -32.13 -36.50 12.50
C SER A 16 -32.80 -35.92 13.75
N GLY A 17 -32.06 -35.76 14.85
CA GLY A 17 -32.52 -34.89 15.95
C GLY A 17 -32.34 -35.37 17.38
N ALA A 18 -31.47 -36.35 17.68
CA ALA A 18 -31.21 -36.76 19.07
C ALA A 18 -29.86 -36.28 19.65
N ALA A 19 -28.90 -35.86 18.82
CA ALA A 19 -27.59 -35.38 19.30
C ALA A 19 -27.56 -33.86 19.57
N ASP A 20 -28.51 -33.09 19.04
CA ASP A 20 -28.48 -31.61 19.04
C ASP A 20 -29.27 -30.98 20.21
N ALA A 21 -30.13 -31.76 20.88
CA ALA A 21 -31.02 -31.25 21.92
C ALA A 21 -30.34 -31.05 23.31
N SER A 22 -29.18 -31.68 23.54
CA SER A 22 -28.47 -31.57 24.83
C SER A 22 -27.57 -30.34 24.94
N HIS A 23 -27.08 -29.80 23.82
CA HIS A 23 -26.17 -28.65 23.83
C HIS A 23 -26.88 -27.31 24.09
N GLN A 24 -28.20 -27.24 23.91
CA GLN A 24 -28.97 -26.00 23.95
C GLN A 24 -29.59 -25.65 25.32
N LYS A 25 -29.71 -26.62 26.24
CA LYS A 25 -30.52 -26.49 27.46
C LYS A 25 -29.97 -25.49 28.48
N ASP A 26 -28.65 -25.40 28.56
CA ASP A 26 -27.95 -24.55 29.54
C ASP A 26 -27.49 -23.22 28.95
N ILE A 27 -27.86 -22.93 27.69
CA ILE A 27 -27.54 -21.65 27.05
C ILE A 27 -28.35 -20.53 27.71
N VAL A 28 -27.65 -19.44 28.04
CA VAL A 28 -28.27 -18.22 28.55
C VAL A 28 -29.30 -17.69 27.56
N GLN A 29 -30.56 -17.60 28.00
CA GLN A 29 -31.66 -17.07 27.22
C GLN A 29 -31.63 -15.53 27.19
N ALA A 30 -32.31 -14.91 26.23
CA ALA A 30 -32.28 -13.46 26.05
C ALA A 30 -32.69 -12.66 27.30
N HIS A 31 -33.68 -13.15 28.06
CA HIS A 31 -34.16 -12.52 29.29
C HIS A 31 -33.25 -12.80 30.50
N GLU A 32 -32.38 -13.82 30.43
CA GLU A 32 -31.44 -14.19 31.50
C GLU A 32 -30.15 -13.36 31.43
N ARG A 33 -29.86 -12.69 30.32
CA ARG A 33 -28.57 -11.99 30.06
C ARG A 33 -28.18 -10.93 31.08
N HIS A 34 -29.15 -10.37 31.80
CA HIS A 34 -28.94 -9.33 32.80
C HIS A 34 -28.75 -9.88 34.22
N LEU A 35 -28.88 -11.19 34.41
CA LEU A 35 -28.72 -11.81 35.71
C LEU A 35 -27.26 -11.78 36.15
N GLU A 36 -27.06 -11.52 37.44
CA GLU A 36 -25.74 -11.60 38.07
C GLU A 36 -25.16 -13.01 37.92
N GLY A 37 -23.86 -13.09 37.65
CA GLY A 37 -23.16 -14.35 37.42
C GLY A 37 -23.20 -14.84 35.97
N VAL A 38 -23.98 -14.21 35.08
CA VAL A 38 -23.93 -14.57 33.65
C VAL A 38 -22.55 -14.23 33.09
N PRO A 39 -21.81 -15.20 32.51
CA PRO A 39 -20.52 -14.90 31.92
C PRO A 39 -20.66 -13.93 30.76
N VAL A 40 -19.75 -12.96 30.69
CA VAL A 40 -19.66 -11.99 29.59
C VAL A 40 -18.25 -11.99 29.05
N PHE A 41 -18.13 -12.02 27.71
CA PHE A 41 -16.84 -11.85 27.05
C PHE A 41 -16.42 -10.38 27.09
N ILE A 42 -15.32 -10.11 27.78
CA ILE A 42 -14.63 -8.82 27.81
C ILE A 42 -13.80 -8.64 26.54
N GLN A 43 -13.15 -9.72 26.09
CA GLN A 43 -12.42 -9.78 24.83
C GLN A 43 -12.88 -10.97 24.02
N GLN A 44 -13.45 -10.68 22.84
CA GLN A 44 -13.83 -11.68 21.86
C GLN A 44 -12.60 -12.15 21.06
N PRO A 45 -12.52 -13.42 20.65
CA PRO A 45 -11.37 -13.95 19.92
C PRO A 45 -11.29 -13.39 18.51
N GLU A 46 -10.12 -12.94 18.07
CA GLU A 46 -9.88 -12.48 16.71
C GLU A 46 -9.41 -13.62 15.80
N ASN A 47 -9.54 -13.43 14.48
CA ASN A 47 -8.97 -14.38 13.52
C ASN A 47 -7.47 -14.53 13.77
N VAL A 48 -7.01 -15.77 13.83
CA VAL A 48 -5.64 -16.09 14.21
C VAL A 48 -4.87 -16.46 12.96
N TYR A 49 -3.76 -15.76 12.75
CA TYR A 49 -2.88 -16.02 11.63
C TYR A 49 -1.64 -16.76 12.13
N TYR A 50 -1.33 -17.89 11.51
CA TYR A 50 -0.08 -18.61 11.78
C TYR A 50 0.87 -18.46 10.59
N ALA A 51 2.15 -18.28 10.86
CA ALA A 51 3.16 -18.12 9.83
C ALA A 51 4.45 -18.87 10.24
N TRP A 52 4.48 -20.18 9.95
CA TRP A 52 5.59 -21.11 10.15
C TRP A 52 6.36 -21.06 11.51
N ARG A 53 7.37 -21.94 11.64
CA ARG A 53 7.91 -22.57 12.88
C ARG A 53 8.41 -21.64 14.01
N GLY A 54 8.38 -20.31 13.86
CA GLY A 54 8.91 -19.35 14.84
C GLY A 54 7.88 -18.64 15.73
N LYS A 55 6.59 -18.63 15.34
CA LYS A 55 5.51 -18.01 16.13
C LYS A 55 4.25 -18.90 16.11
N PRO A 56 3.92 -19.58 17.20
CA PRO A 56 2.69 -20.35 17.27
C PRO A 56 1.47 -19.41 17.26
N ALA A 57 0.44 -19.77 16.50
CA ALA A 57 -0.85 -19.13 16.57
C ALA A 57 -1.49 -19.42 17.94
N VAL A 58 -1.99 -18.39 18.62
CA VAL A 58 -2.66 -18.54 19.92
C VAL A 58 -4.07 -18.00 19.77
N PHE A 59 -5.06 -18.88 19.92
CA PHE A 59 -6.45 -18.48 20.08
C PHE A 59 -6.66 -17.95 21.49
N GLU A 60 -7.32 -16.79 21.63
CA GLU A 60 -7.46 -16.12 22.92
C GLU A 60 -8.85 -15.49 23.10
N CYS A 61 -9.48 -15.73 24.24
CA CYS A 61 -10.73 -15.08 24.67
C CYS A 61 -10.59 -14.67 26.15
N ILE A 62 -11.24 -13.57 26.55
CA ILE A 62 -11.33 -13.15 27.95
C ILE A 62 -12.80 -13.02 28.34
N ALA A 63 -13.21 -13.67 29.43
CA ALA A 63 -14.56 -13.60 29.95
C ALA A 63 -14.60 -13.54 31.48
N GLU A 64 -15.70 -13.00 32.02
CA GLU A 64 -15.94 -12.84 33.45
C GLU A 64 -17.46 -12.83 33.75
N PRO A 65 -17.93 -13.41 34.86
CA PRO A 65 -17.23 -14.41 35.69
C PRO A 65 -17.23 -15.79 35.01
N VAL A 66 -16.18 -16.59 35.24
CA VAL A 66 -16.02 -17.93 34.65
C VAL A 66 -15.65 -18.95 35.71
N SER A 67 -16.33 -20.09 35.70
CA SER A 67 -15.98 -21.26 36.53
C SER A 67 -15.41 -22.43 35.71
N HIS A 68 -15.81 -22.55 34.45
CA HIS A 68 -15.33 -23.58 33.52
C HIS A 68 -15.23 -23.00 32.10
N ALA A 69 -14.33 -23.55 31.28
CA ALA A 69 -14.17 -23.16 29.89
C ALA A 69 -13.84 -24.36 29.00
N VAL A 70 -14.36 -24.35 27.78
CA VAL A 70 -14.01 -25.25 26.68
C VAL A 70 -13.76 -24.44 25.43
N VAL A 71 -12.74 -24.81 24.67
CA VAL A 71 -12.56 -24.31 23.31
C VAL A 71 -12.85 -25.43 22.33
N PHE A 72 -13.73 -25.16 21.37
CA PHE A 72 -14.02 -26.04 20.24
C PHE A 72 -13.29 -25.49 19.03
N CYS A 73 -12.49 -26.31 18.35
CA CYS A 73 -11.87 -25.93 17.09
C CYS A 73 -12.08 -27.05 16.08
N ALA A 74 -12.70 -26.74 14.95
CA ALA A 74 -13.12 -27.75 13.97
C ALA A 74 -13.92 -28.88 14.66
N ASP A 75 -13.45 -30.12 14.61
CA ASP A 75 -14.04 -31.29 15.27
C ASP A 75 -13.39 -31.62 16.63
N LYS A 76 -12.37 -30.86 17.05
CA LYS A 76 -11.61 -31.09 18.29
C LYS A 76 -12.17 -30.25 19.45
N THR A 77 -12.20 -30.85 20.63
CA THR A 77 -12.67 -30.21 21.87
C THR A 77 -11.52 -30.13 22.87
N PHE A 78 -11.31 -28.95 23.45
CA PHE A 78 -10.24 -28.65 24.40
C PHE A 78 -10.85 -28.14 25.71
N PRO A 79 -11.21 -29.03 26.65
CA PRO A 79 -11.68 -28.62 27.97
C PRO A 79 -10.53 -28.18 28.88
N TYR A 80 -10.80 -27.20 29.74
CA TYR A 80 -9.91 -26.87 30.83
C TYR A 80 -10.06 -27.94 31.94
N MET A 81 -8.98 -28.64 32.26
CA MET A 81 -8.98 -29.76 33.23
C MET A 81 -8.40 -29.37 34.60
N GLY A 82 -8.31 -28.07 34.89
CA GLY A 82 -7.72 -27.57 36.13
C GLY A 82 -6.23 -27.23 35.99
N ASN A 83 -5.54 -27.16 37.13
CA ASN A 83 -4.12 -26.79 37.22
C ASN A 83 -3.17 -27.99 37.18
N GLU A 84 -3.70 -29.21 37.11
CA GLU A 84 -2.90 -30.41 36.98
C GLU A 84 -2.40 -30.52 35.53
N HIS A 85 -1.13 -30.16 35.31
CA HIS A 85 -0.49 -30.23 34.01
C HIS A 85 -0.34 -31.69 33.55
N THR A 86 -1.40 -32.24 32.96
CA THR A 86 -1.31 -33.44 32.14
C THR A 86 -0.61 -33.07 30.83
N ASN A 87 0.18 -33.98 30.25
CA ASN A 87 0.80 -33.76 28.94
C ASN A 87 -0.22 -33.54 27.81
N GLU A 88 -1.50 -33.79 28.07
CA GLU A 88 -2.62 -33.69 27.12
C GLU A 88 -3.39 -32.37 27.24
N GLN A 89 -3.27 -31.64 28.36
CA GLN A 89 -3.97 -30.37 28.55
C GLN A 89 -3.29 -29.23 27.77
N ARG A 90 -3.91 -28.84 26.65
CA ARG A 90 -3.45 -27.73 25.81
C ARG A 90 -4.09 -26.39 26.12
N LEU A 91 -5.31 -26.41 26.67
CA LEU A 91 -6.03 -25.18 27.02
C LEU A 91 -5.43 -24.57 28.29
N GLN A 92 -4.91 -23.36 28.16
CA GLN A 92 -4.29 -22.62 29.26
C GLN A 92 -5.28 -21.56 29.75
N VAL A 93 -5.41 -21.43 31.07
CA VAL A 93 -6.24 -20.42 31.72
C VAL A 93 -5.36 -19.59 32.63
N THR A 94 -5.38 -18.28 32.44
CA THR A 94 -4.80 -17.30 33.35
C THR A 94 -5.92 -16.55 34.04
N ARG A 95 -5.94 -16.57 35.38
CA ARG A 95 -6.96 -15.90 36.19
C ARG A 95 -6.53 -14.47 36.50
N LEU A 96 -7.47 -13.54 36.38
CA LEU A 96 -7.23 -12.10 36.42
C LEU A 96 -8.21 -11.39 37.38
N ASP A 97 -7.77 -10.27 37.93
CA ASP A 97 -8.62 -9.32 38.64
C ASP A 97 -9.42 -8.43 37.66
N SER A 98 -10.25 -7.54 38.21
CA SER A 98 -11.05 -6.59 37.44
C SER A 98 -10.21 -5.58 36.63
N ASN A 99 -8.93 -5.40 36.98
CA ASN A 99 -7.98 -4.51 36.32
C ASN A 99 -7.12 -5.24 35.26
N GLY A 100 -7.26 -6.57 35.15
CA GLY A 100 -6.47 -7.41 34.25
C GLY A 100 -5.10 -7.85 34.79
N ASN A 101 -4.84 -7.69 36.09
CA ASN A 101 -3.65 -8.22 36.73
C ASN A 101 -3.86 -9.68 37.15
N LEU A 102 -2.78 -10.42 37.38
CA LEU A 102 -2.84 -11.81 37.83
C LEU A 102 -3.50 -11.90 39.22
N ASP A 103 -4.50 -12.77 39.32
CA ASP A 103 -5.22 -13.07 40.57
C ASP A 103 -5.58 -14.55 40.60
N ALA A 104 -5.12 -15.29 41.61
CA ALA A 104 -5.35 -16.72 41.72
C ALA A 104 -6.84 -17.09 41.89
N ASP A 105 -7.61 -16.21 42.52
CA ASP A 105 -9.03 -16.37 42.77
C ASP A 105 -9.89 -15.50 41.84
N GLY A 106 -9.25 -14.88 40.84
CA GLY A 106 -9.88 -14.02 39.86
C GLY A 106 -10.95 -14.75 39.05
N ALA A 107 -12.17 -14.20 39.07
CA ALA A 107 -13.29 -14.71 38.28
C ALA A 107 -13.16 -14.38 36.78
N ARG A 108 -12.25 -13.47 36.42
CA ARG A 108 -11.94 -13.15 35.02
C ARG A 108 -10.90 -14.11 34.49
N TRP A 109 -11.25 -14.85 33.46
CA TRP A 109 -10.36 -15.84 32.87
C TRP A 109 -9.90 -15.37 31.50
N LYS A 110 -8.58 -15.31 31.32
CA LYS A 110 -7.93 -15.26 30.02
C LYS A 110 -7.65 -16.69 29.57
N ILE A 111 -8.37 -17.12 28.55
CA ILE A 111 -8.34 -18.47 28.01
C ILE A 111 -7.50 -18.44 26.73
N SER A 112 -6.43 -19.23 26.71
CA SER A 112 -5.45 -19.25 25.62
C SER A 112 -5.22 -20.69 25.13
N LEU A 113 -5.39 -20.91 23.83
CA LEU A 113 -5.15 -22.21 23.19
C LEU A 113 -4.06 -22.06 22.10
N PRO A 114 -2.85 -22.59 22.33
CA PRO A 114 -1.82 -22.68 21.30
C PRO A 114 -2.26 -23.66 20.21
N ILE A 115 -2.39 -23.18 18.97
CA ILE A 115 -2.73 -23.99 17.80
C ILE A 115 -1.45 -24.57 17.20
N ARG A 116 -1.42 -25.88 16.95
CA ARG A 116 -0.26 -26.57 16.36
C ARG A 116 -0.43 -26.66 14.85
N THR A 117 0.67 -26.59 14.11
CA THR A 117 0.67 -26.73 12.64
C THR A 117 0.00 -28.03 12.18
N LYS A 118 0.23 -29.15 12.89
CA LYS A 118 -0.41 -30.44 12.61
C LYS A 118 -1.94 -30.39 12.67
N ASP A 119 -2.51 -29.55 13.54
CA ASP A 119 -3.97 -29.44 13.64
C ASP A 119 -4.58 -28.82 12.37
N LEU A 120 -3.80 -28.05 11.61
CA LEU A 120 -4.20 -27.35 10.40
C LEU A 120 -3.89 -28.17 9.14
N GLU A 121 -2.74 -28.85 9.11
CA GLU A 121 -2.37 -29.77 8.00
C GLU A 121 -3.36 -30.94 7.86
N GLU A 122 -3.95 -31.39 8.97
CA GLU A 122 -4.94 -32.48 9.00
C GLU A 122 -6.37 -32.04 8.62
N TRP A 123 -6.62 -30.73 8.49
CA TRP A 123 -7.95 -30.16 8.28
C TRP A 123 -8.08 -29.54 6.89
N PHE A 124 -9.13 -29.92 6.16
CA PHE A 124 -9.30 -29.54 4.75
C PHE A 124 -10.21 -28.33 4.52
N ASP A 125 -10.82 -27.78 5.57
CA ASP A 125 -11.75 -26.64 5.49
C ASP A 125 -11.27 -25.49 6.38
N ALA A 126 -12.09 -24.46 6.60
CA ALA A 126 -11.81 -23.39 7.55
C ALA A 126 -11.66 -23.97 8.96
N TYR A 127 -10.49 -23.75 9.59
CA TYR A 127 -10.24 -24.18 10.96
C TYR A 127 -10.82 -23.13 11.93
N VAL A 128 -12.09 -23.30 12.29
CA VAL A 128 -12.83 -22.32 13.11
C VAL A 128 -12.82 -22.73 14.57
N CYS A 129 -12.45 -21.79 15.45
CA CYS A 129 -12.44 -21.94 16.89
C CYS A 129 -13.53 -21.09 17.56
N THR A 130 -14.14 -21.63 18.62
CA THR A 130 -15.17 -20.99 19.43
C THR A 130 -14.93 -21.28 20.92
N CYS A 131 -15.12 -20.28 21.76
CA CYS A 131 -14.91 -20.36 23.20
C CYS A 131 -16.27 -20.47 23.91
N GLU A 132 -16.49 -21.57 24.64
CA GLU A 132 -17.64 -21.81 25.51
C GLU A 132 -17.21 -21.60 26.96
N VAL A 133 -17.91 -20.75 27.69
CA VAL A 133 -17.64 -20.49 29.10
C VAL A 133 -18.91 -20.66 29.92
N TRP A 134 -18.74 -21.17 31.14
CA TRP A 134 -19.83 -21.39 32.09
C TRP A 134 -19.60 -20.63 33.39
N ASN A 135 -20.70 -20.28 34.03
CA ASN A 135 -20.71 -19.91 35.44
C ASN A 135 -22.07 -20.22 36.09
N LEU A 136 -22.06 -20.37 37.41
CA LEU A 136 -23.26 -20.56 38.22
C LEU A 136 -24.04 -19.24 38.28
N ILE A 137 -25.32 -19.28 37.88
CA ILE A 137 -26.22 -18.13 38.00
C ILE A 137 -26.98 -18.24 39.33
N PRO A 138 -26.69 -17.41 40.35
CA PRO A 138 -27.27 -17.59 41.70
C PRO A 138 -28.80 -17.53 41.71
N ALA A 139 -29.38 -16.65 40.89
CA ALA A 139 -30.83 -16.50 40.75
C ALA A 139 -31.52 -17.75 40.19
N LEU A 140 -30.84 -18.51 39.34
CA LEU A 140 -31.38 -19.73 38.71
C LEU A 140 -30.92 -21.01 39.42
N LYS A 141 -29.88 -20.93 40.27
CA LYS A 141 -29.21 -22.07 40.90
C LYS A 141 -28.76 -23.12 39.88
N GLN A 142 -28.34 -22.65 38.69
CA GLN A 142 -27.96 -23.49 37.57
C GLN A 142 -26.74 -22.87 36.89
N ASP A 143 -25.81 -23.72 36.44
CA ASP A 143 -24.74 -23.30 35.57
C ASP A 143 -25.30 -23.00 34.18
N LYS A 144 -24.98 -21.82 33.66
CA LYS A 144 -25.37 -21.42 32.32
C LYS A 144 -24.15 -21.09 31.49
N LYS A 145 -24.30 -21.21 30.17
CA LYS A 145 -23.22 -21.02 29.21
C LYS A 145 -23.48 -19.94 28.19
N VAL A 146 -22.37 -19.36 27.73
CA VAL A 146 -22.32 -18.44 26.60
C VAL A 146 -21.19 -18.83 25.66
N PHE A 147 -21.34 -18.44 24.39
CA PHE A 147 -20.37 -18.70 23.33
C PHE A 147 -19.76 -17.39 22.85
N SER A 148 -18.47 -17.43 22.52
CA SER A 148 -17.80 -16.34 21.82
C SER A 148 -18.24 -16.26 20.36
N LYS A 149 -17.83 -15.20 19.67
CA LYS A 149 -17.81 -15.22 18.20
C LYS A 149 -16.83 -16.30 17.70
N ASN A 150 -17.07 -16.75 16.49
CA ASN A 150 -16.17 -17.66 15.79
C ASN A 150 -14.88 -16.91 15.41
N ALA A 151 -13.73 -17.53 15.62
CA ALA A 151 -12.45 -17.07 15.11
C ALA A 151 -11.90 -18.09 14.14
N THR A 152 -11.51 -17.64 12.94
CA THR A 152 -10.92 -18.53 11.94
C THR A 152 -9.41 -18.53 12.12
N VAL A 153 -8.81 -19.72 12.11
CA VAL A 153 -7.36 -19.87 12.02
C VAL A 153 -7.00 -20.00 10.55
N VAL A 154 -6.20 -19.06 10.07
CA VAL A 154 -5.85 -18.94 8.65
C VAL A 154 -4.34 -19.04 8.48
N GLU A 155 -3.90 -19.78 7.47
CA GLU A 155 -2.51 -19.77 7.05
C GLU A 155 -2.18 -18.41 6.46
N ALA A 156 -1.22 -17.71 7.08
CA ALA A 156 -0.78 -16.45 6.55
C ALA A 156 -0.04 -16.69 5.24
N TYR A 157 -0.42 -15.98 4.18
CA TYR A 157 0.29 -16.05 2.92
C TYR A 157 0.48 -14.66 2.33
N LEU A 158 1.52 -14.53 1.51
CA LEU A 158 1.79 -13.35 0.72
C LEU A 158 2.26 -13.78 -0.67
N ASP A 159 1.46 -13.44 -1.68
CA ASP A 159 1.74 -13.75 -3.07
C ASP A 159 3.12 -13.22 -3.48
N ARG A 160 3.69 -13.83 -4.50
CA ARG A 160 5.03 -13.45 -5.00
C ARG A 160 4.98 -12.12 -5.74
N ASP A 161 3.98 -11.94 -6.60
CA ASP A 161 3.93 -10.86 -7.56
C ASP A 161 3.10 -9.68 -7.04
N PHE A 162 3.64 -8.47 -7.19
CA PHE A 162 2.89 -7.26 -6.94
C PHE A 162 1.76 -7.13 -7.97
N GLN A 163 0.58 -6.71 -7.52
CA GLN A 163 -0.50 -6.33 -8.43
C GLN A 163 -0.10 -5.14 -9.29
N GLN A 164 0.60 -4.17 -8.68
CA GLN A 164 1.21 -3.05 -9.38
C GLN A 164 2.45 -2.59 -8.63
N GLY A 165 3.62 -2.68 -9.26
CA GLY A 165 4.86 -2.08 -8.75
C GLY A 165 5.03 -0.64 -9.22
N PRO A 166 5.92 0.15 -8.59
CA PRO A 166 6.35 1.41 -9.15
C PRO A 166 7.07 1.21 -10.49
N ILE A 167 6.98 2.23 -11.34
CA ILE A 167 7.62 2.27 -12.66
C ILE A 167 8.78 3.27 -12.58
N PRO A 168 9.93 2.99 -13.20
CA PRO A 168 11.03 3.96 -13.28
C PRO A 168 10.59 5.27 -13.93
N GLU A 169 11.04 6.40 -13.38
CA GLU A 169 10.70 7.73 -13.88
C GLU A 169 11.95 8.58 -14.11
N GLN A 170 11.93 9.37 -15.18
CA GLN A 170 12.90 10.43 -15.43
C GLN A 170 12.18 11.77 -15.44
N LEU A 171 12.55 12.64 -14.51
CA LEU A 171 11.87 13.92 -14.28
C LEU A 171 12.86 15.08 -14.38
N VAL A 172 12.37 16.27 -14.71
CA VAL A 172 13.12 17.52 -14.59
C VAL A 172 12.84 18.14 -13.23
N LYS A 173 13.86 18.73 -12.60
CA LYS A 173 13.74 19.48 -11.35
C LYS A 173 12.51 20.39 -11.34
N GLY A 174 11.72 20.30 -10.27
CA GLY A 174 10.47 21.05 -10.08
C GLY A 174 9.21 20.33 -10.58
N GLN A 175 9.34 19.22 -11.32
CA GLN A 175 8.19 18.38 -11.67
C GLN A 175 7.68 17.59 -10.46
N ARG A 176 6.47 17.03 -10.59
CA ARG A 176 5.85 16.20 -9.57
C ARG A 176 6.15 14.72 -9.83
N LEU A 177 6.65 14.01 -8.83
CA LEU A 177 6.80 12.54 -8.83
C LEU A 177 5.58 11.89 -8.19
N LEU A 178 5.06 10.83 -8.80
CA LEU A 178 3.97 10.00 -8.27
C LEU A 178 4.24 8.53 -8.54
N LEU A 179 4.78 7.81 -7.55
CA LEU A 179 4.97 6.37 -7.64
C LEU A 179 3.78 5.63 -7.05
N SER A 180 3.10 4.82 -7.86
CA SER A 180 1.99 3.98 -7.42
C SER A 180 2.48 2.60 -6.99
N CYS A 181 1.86 2.02 -5.97
CA CYS A 181 2.14 0.65 -5.56
C CYS A 181 0.87 -0.02 -5.03
N GLN A 182 0.52 -1.16 -5.62
CA GLN A 182 -0.51 -2.08 -5.12
C GLN A 182 0.19 -3.38 -4.71
N PRO A 183 0.10 -3.76 -3.42
CA PRO A 183 0.82 -4.91 -2.90
C PRO A 183 0.33 -6.22 -3.53
N PRO A 184 1.10 -7.32 -3.39
CA PRO A 184 0.60 -8.66 -3.67
C PRO A 184 -0.66 -8.96 -2.86
N LYS A 185 -1.45 -9.96 -3.29
CA LYS A 185 -2.52 -10.46 -2.42
C LYS A 185 -1.88 -11.16 -1.22
N GLY A 186 -2.52 -11.02 -0.07
CA GLY A 186 -2.09 -11.71 1.13
C GLY A 186 -3.20 -11.70 2.15
N GLU A 187 -3.14 -12.67 3.05
CA GLU A 187 -4.04 -12.80 4.18
C GLU A 187 -3.18 -12.95 5.45
N PRO A 188 -3.26 -12.03 6.42
CA PRO A 188 -4.04 -10.80 6.39
C PRO A 188 -3.53 -9.80 5.34
N ALA A 189 -4.35 -8.79 5.05
CA ALA A 189 -4.00 -7.74 4.11
C ALA A 189 -2.61 -7.13 4.43
N PRO A 190 -1.68 -7.12 3.45
CA PRO A 190 -0.31 -6.69 3.69
C PRO A 190 -0.24 -5.18 3.98
N LYS A 191 0.63 -4.81 4.91
CA LYS A 191 0.97 -3.42 5.19
C LYS A 191 1.98 -2.94 4.15
N VAL A 192 1.72 -1.78 3.57
CA VAL A 192 2.57 -1.23 2.51
C VAL A 192 3.38 -0.07 3.02
N TYR A 193 4.63 -0.04 2.59
CA TYR A 193 5.52 1.02 3.00
C TYR A 193 6.69 1.25 2.06
N TRP A 194 7.27 2.46 2.08
CA TRP A 194 8.32 2.85 1.14
C TRP A 194 9.70 2.94 1.77
N LEU A 195 10.70 2.60 0.96
CA LEU A 195 12.11 2.85 1.18
C LEU A 195 12.65 3.74 0.05
N LYS A 196 13.52 4.69 0.39
CA LYS A 196 14.35 5.43 -0.58
C LYS A 196 15.81 5.10 -0.29
N ASN A 197 16.50 4.49 -1.25
CA ASN A 197 17.88 4.03 -1.10
C ASN A 197 18.08 3.18 0.17
N GLY A 198 17.13 2.27 0.43
CA GLY A 198 17.12 1.38 1.59
C GLY A 198 16.69 2.02 2.93
N LYS A 199 16.45 3.33 2.98
CA LYS A 199 15.99 4.03 4.20
C LYS A 199 14.49 4.20 4.21
N ARG A 200 13.87 4.00 5.38
CA ARG A 200 12.43 4.16 5.58
C ARG A 200 11.99 5.57 5.20
N VAL A 201 10.97 5.66 4.37
CA VAL A 201 10.28 6.93 4.09
C VAL A 201 9.32 7.20 5.24
N ASP A 202 9.65 8.24 6.01
CA ASP A 202 8.83 8.80 7.08
C ASP A 202 9.09 10.31 7.18
N ARG A 203 8.27 11.00 7.98
CA ARG A 203 8.36 12.47 8.15
C ARG A 203 9.65 12.96 8.80
N GLN A 204 10.38 12.08 9.50
CA GLN A 204 11.63 12.46 10.17
C GLN A 204 12.82 12.40 9.20
N THR A 205 12.83 11.39 8.34
CA THR A 205 13.92 11.10 7.41
C THR A 205 13.75 11.84 6.09
N PHE A 206 12.51 11.92 5.57
CA PHE A 206 12.18 12.55 4.29
C PHE A 206 10.90 13.40 4.41
N PRO A 207 10.97 14.57 5.06
CA PRO A 207 9.79 15.37 5.42
C PRO A 207 8.98 15.88 4.22
N HIS A 208 9.59 16.01 3.05
CA HIS A 208 8.97 16.50 1.81
C HIS A 208 8.32 15.39 0.96
N ILE A 209 8.50 14.12 1.33
CA ILE A 209 7.89 12.97 0.67
C ILE A 209 6.61 12.59 1.42
N VAL A 210 5.50 12.51 0.70
CA VAL A 210 4.18 12.17 1.26
C VAL A 210 3.74 10.81 0.73
N ILE A 211 3.20 9.96 1.61
CA ILE A 211 2.50 8.73 1.23
C ILE A 211 1.02 8.96 1.50
N ASP A 212 0.18 8.73 0.51
CA ASP A 212 -1.28 8.88 0.65
C ASP A 212 -1.98 7.57 1.09
N ASP A 213 -3.29 7.64 1.28
CA ASP A 213 -4.11 6.50 1.73
C ASP A 213 -4.15 5.33 0.72
N TYR A 214 -3.72 5.56 -0.52
CA TYR A 214 -3.59 4.55 -1.57
C TYR A 214 -2.17 4.00 -1.69
N ASN A 215 -1.31 4.26 -0.70
CA ASN A 215 0.09 3.87 -0.65
C ASN A 215 0.95 4.46 -1.79
N ARG A 216 0.52 5.57 -2.40
CA ARG A 216 1.29 6.24 -3.44
C ARG A 216 2.30 7.19 -2.83
N LEU A 217 3.53 7.14 -3.31
CA LEU A 217 4.60 8.05 -2.91
C LEU A 217 4.57 9.30 -3.80
N ILE A 218 4.54 10.48 -3.16
CA ILE A 218 4.35 11.77 -3.80
C ILE A 218 5.48 12.71 -3.40
N VAL A 219 6.11 13.33 -4.39
CA VAL A 219 6.99 14.49 -4.22
C VAL A 219 6.48 15.61 -5.11
N ASN A 220 6.02 16.71 -4.52
CA ASN A 220 5.35 17.78 -5.27
C ASN A 220 6.26 18.52 -6.25
N GLN A 221 7.51 18.76 -5.83
CA GLN A 221 8.55 19.39 -6.63
C GLN A 221 9.85 18.64 -6.40
N VAL A 222 10.26 17.82 -7.37
CA VAL A 222 11.47 17.02 -7.24
C VAL A 222 12.72 17.89 -7.30
N GLU A 223 13.65 17.59 -6.41
CA GLU A 223 15.00 18.17 -6.38
C GLU A 223 16.04 17.13 -6.82
N LEU A 224 17.26 17.55 -7.15
CA LEU A 224 18.32 16.61 -7.56
C LEU A 224 18.61 15.54 -6.48
N GLN A 225 18.44 15.89 -5.22
CA GLN A 225 18.58 14.97 -4.08
C GLN A 225 17.45 13.91 -4.00
N ASP A 226 16.39 14.06 -4.80
CA ASP A 226 15.29 13.10 -4.91
C ASP A 226 15.60 11.93 -5.84
N GLU A 227 16.69 12.00 -6.58
CA GLU A 227 17.20 10.87 -7.32
C GLU A 227 17.50 9.66 -6.41
N GLY A 228 17.18 8.47 -6.92
CA GLY A 228 17.51 7.21 -6.25
C GLY A 228 16.53 6.07 -6.53
N ASN A 229 16.74 4.99 -5.79
CA ASN A 229 15.91 3.79 -5.86
C ASN A 229 14.80 3.86 -4.82
N TYR A 230 13.57 3.84 -5.31
CA TYR A 230 12.35 3.83 -4.51
C TYR A 230 11.78 2.41 -4.49
N THR A 231 11.74 1.81 -3.30
CA THR A 231 11.25 0.45 -3.11
C THR A 231 9.96 0.48 -2.32
N CYS A 232 8.90 -0.03 -2.92
CA CYS A 232 7.67 -0.39 -2.24
C CYS A 232 7.85 -1.75 -1.56
N VAL A 233 7.51 -1.83 -0.29
CA VAL A 233 7.58 -3.03 0.53
C VAL A 233 6.18 -3.40 0.99
N ALA A 234 5.77 -4.64 0.71
CA ALA A 234 4.56 -5.24 1.24
C ALA A 234 4.95 -6.22 2.35
N ASP A 235 4.39 -6.04 3.53
CA ASP A 235 4.72 -6.80 4.75
C ASP A 235 3.47 -7.45 5.34
N THR A 236 3.51 -8.77 5.50
CA THR A 236 2.44 -9.52 6.17
C THR A 236 2.96 -10.00 7.52
N LEU A 237 2.44 -9.38 8.59
CA LEU A 237 2.71 -9.72 9.99
C LEU A 237 4.20 -9.67 10.41
N GLY A 238 5.05 -8.97 9.67
CA GLY A 238 6.50 -8.96 9.89
C GLY A 238 7.18 -10.29 9.60
N ILE A 239 6.53 -11.19 8.86
CA ILE A 239 7.00 -12.56 8.62
C ILE A 239 7.47 -12.73 7.18
N GLU A 240 6.65 -12.29 6.23
CA GLU A 240 7.02 -12.27 4.82
C GLU A 240 6.98 -10.85 4.26
N GLN A 241 8.00 -10.54 3.46
CA GLN A 241 8.13 -9.26 2.78
C GLN A 241 8.36 -9.47 1.30
N ARG A 242 7.71 -8.62 0.51
CA ARG A 242 7.91 -8.51 -0.93
C ARG A 242 8.35 -7.10 -1.27
N TYR A 243 9.20 -6.99 -2.28
CA TYR A 243 9.86 -5.75 -2.66
C TYR A 243 9.62 -5.49 -4.14
N SER A 244 9.27 -4.25 -4.48
CA SER A 244 9.21 -3.78 -5.86
C SER A 244 9.87 -2.42 -5.96
N THR A 245 10.88 -2.30 -6.82
CA THR A 245 11.77 -1.14 -6.88
C THR A 245 11.69 -0.44 -8.23
N ALA A 246 11.68 0.89 -8.19
CA ALA A 246 11.82 1.75 -9.36
C ALA A 246 12.98 2.73 -9.16
N GLU A 247 13.73 2.97 -10.23
CA GLU A 247 14.76 4.01 -10.28
C GLU A 247 14.11 5.34 -10.71
N VAL A 248 14.39 6.40 -9.96
CA VAL A 248 13.97 7.76 -10.30
C VAL A 248 15.22 8.59 -10.58
N THR A 249 15.29 9.18 -11.78
CA THR A 249 16.37 10.08 -12.19
C THR A 249 15.86 11.51 -12.27
N VAL A 250 16.61 12.48 -11.74
CA VAL A 250 16.21 13.90 -11.76
C VAL A 250 17.20 14.73 -12.57
N LEU A 251 16.75 15.22 -13.71
CA LEU A 251 17.51 16.10 -14.59
C LEU A 251 17.45 17.56 -14.09
N PRO A 252 18.55 18.31 -14.20
CA PRO A 252 18.52 19.74 -13.88
C PRO A 252 17.60 20.49 -14.84
N PHE A 253 16.90 21.51 -14.34
CA PHE A 253 16.13 22.42 -15.18
C PHE A 253 17.09 23.21 -16.08
N ARG A 254 17.17 22.85 -17.36
CA ARG A 254 17.84 23.69 -18.36
C ARG A 254 16.91 24.83 -18.73
N ARG A 255 17.26 26.04 -18.31
CA ARG A 255 16.73 27.26 -18.92
C ARG A 255 17.36 27.30 -20.31
N ASP A 256 16.67 26.82 -21.33
CA ASP A 256 17.11 27.05 -22.71
C ASP A 256 17.29 28.56 -22.87
N SER A 257 18.54 29.01 -23.01
CA SER A 257 18.82 30.35 -23.48
C SER A 257 18.23 30.42 -24.88
N GLN A 258 17.07 31.04 -25.02
CA GLN A 258 16.50 31.33 -26.34
C GLN A 258 17.54 32.19 -27.08
N THR A 259 18.35 31.55 -27.89
CA THR A 259 19.24 32.24 -28.82
C THR A 259 18.34 32.79 -29.91
N ARG A 260 17.99 34.07 -29.81
CA ARG A 260 17.25 34.76 -30.85
C ARG A 260 18.24 35.30 -31.87
N LEU A 261 18.05 34.93 -33.13
CA LEU A 261 18.73 35.58 -34.24
C LEU A 261 18.18 37.01 -34.36
N SER A 262 19.07 38.00 -34.32
CA SER A 262 18.73 39.41 -34.48
C SER A 262 19.59 40.05 -35.57
N MET A 263 19.02 41.02 -36.28
CA MET A 263 19.73 41.75 -37.33
C MET A 263 20.49 42.93 -36.72
N THR A 264 21.74 43.13 -37.11
CA THR A 264 22.46 44.36 -36.78
C THR A 264 21.77 45.57 -37.42
N PRO A 265 22.02 46.80 -36.91
CA PRO A 265 21.68 48.01 -37.64
C PRO A 265 22.26 47.99 -39.06
N TRP A 266 21.59 48.66 -39.98
CA TRP A 266 22.07 48.85 -41.34
C TRP A 266 23.39 49.63 -41.36
N SER A 267 24.31 49.23 -42.23
CA SER A 267 25.43 50.10 -42.60
C SER A 267 24.92 51.41 -43.20
N ILE A 268 25.79 52.42 -43.21
CA ILE A 268 25.56 53.59 -44.05
C ILE A 268 25.48 53.18 -45.53
N TRP A 269 24.79 53.99 -46.33
CA TRP A 269 24.71 53.78 -47.78
C TRP A 269 26.08 53.95 -48.44
N SER A 270 26.37 53.09 -49.42
CA SER A 270 27.54 53.27 -50.27
C SER A 270 27.44 54.57 -51.09
N SER A 271 28.58 55.00 -51.65
CA SER A 271 28.59 56.00 -52.71
C SER A 271 27.74 55.55 -53.91
N CYS A 272 27.17 56.52 -54.63
CA CYS A 272 26.35 56.30 -55.81
C CYS A 272 27.24 55.80 -56.97
N ARG A 273 26.93 54.62 -57.51
CA ARG A 273 27.71 54.00 -58.60
C ARG A 273 26.80 53.45 -59.69
N LEU A 274 27.30 53.44 -60.93
CA LEU A 274 26.60 52.88 -62.08
C LEU A 274 26.53 51.36 -61.99
N ASP A 275 25.33 50.79 -62.05
CA ASP A 275 25.12 49.35 -62.15
C ASP A 275 25.42 48.86 -63.57
N PRO A 276 26.40 47.95 -63.77
CA PRO A 276 26.71 47.41 -65.09
C PRO A 276 25.55 46.64 -65.73
N VAL A 277 24.62 46.11 -64.93
CA VAL A 277 23.52 45.26 -65.40
C VAL A 277 22.30 46.09 -65.78
N THR A 278 21.91 47.03 -64.91
CA THR A 278 20.68 47.82 -65.10
C THR A 278 20.91 49.18 -65.75
N GLY A 279 22.17 49.64 -65.84
CA GLY A 279 22.53 50.95 -66.39
C GLY A 279 22.05 52.13 -65.53
N ARG A 280 21.61 51.88 -64.29
CA ARG A 280 21.12 52.90 -63.36
C ARG A 280 22.12 53.14 -62.23
N CYS A 281 22.13 54.36 -61.73
CA CYS A 281 22.94 54.74 -60.58
C CYS A 281 22.28 54.24 -59.30
N GLN A 282 22.99 53.44 -58.53
CA GLN A 282 22.47 52.80 -57.31
C GLN A 282 23.42 52.90 -56.12
N GLN A 283 22.83 52.83 -54.94
CA GLN A 283 23.52 52.68 -53.66
C GLN A 283 23.10 51.36 -53.01
N ILE A 284 24.03 50.74 -52.27
CA ILE A 284 23.79 49.52 -51.51
C ILE A 284 24.12 49.75 -50.04
N ARG A 285 23.35 49.14 -49.13
CA ARG A 285 23.69 48.98 -47.71
C ARG A 285 23.51 47.54 -47.27
N MET A 286 24.24 47.13 -46.24
CA MET A 286 24.26 45.75 -45.74
C MET A 286 24.00 45.71 -44.23
N ARG A 287 23.51 44.58 -43.74
CA ARG A 287 23.43 44.25 -42.31
C ARG A 287 23.74 42.77 -42.09
N SER A 288 24.29 42.44 -40.93
CA SER A 288 24.67 41.07 -40.58
C SER A 288 23.65 40.48 -39.59
N CYS A 289 23.52 39.16 -39.61
CA CYS A 289 22.76 38.44 -38.60
C CYS A 289 23.68 38.05 -37.46
N VAL A 290 23.24 38.23 -36.21
CA VAL A 290 24.01 37.90 -35.01
C VAL A 290 23.17 37.09 -34.05
N ASN A 291 23.83 36.24 -33.27
CA ASN A 291 23.17 35.50 -32.21
C ASN A 291 23.03 36.40 -30.98
N MET A 292 21.80 36.66 -30.53
CA MET A 292 21.54 37.44 -29.33
C MET A 292 21.20 36.47 -28.20
N THR A 293 22.15 36.24 -27.32
CA THR A 293 21.94 35.58 -26.03
C THR A 293 21.27 36.59 -25.10
N ILE A 294 19.99 36.38 -24.81
CA ILE A 294 19.32 37.13 -23.74
C ILE A 294 19.75 36.47 -22.43
N GLY A 295 20.93 36.87 -21.96
CA GLY A 295 21.49 36.54 -20.66
C GLY A 295 20.99 37.49 -19.58
N GLU A 296 21.05 37.01 -18.34
CA GLU A 296 20.47 37.59 -17.13
C GLU A 296 20.73 39.09 -16.91
N VAL A 297 19.77 39.73 -16.23
CA VAL A 297 19.81 41.10 -15.73
C VAL A 297 21.20 41.39 -15.13
N ASN A 298 22.00 42.19 -15.84
CA ASN A 298 23.34 42.72 -15.53
C ASN A 298 24.56 42.19 -16.32
N SER A 299 24.39 41.51 -17.46
CA SER A 299 25.50 41.34 -18.43
C SER A 299 25.19 41.96 -19.79
N SER A 300 26.12 42.76 -20.31
CA SER A 300 26.08 43.28 -21.69
C SER A 300 25.91 42.12 -22.69
N PRO A 301 25.03 42.22 -23.69
CA PRO A 301 24.78 41.15 -24.63
C PRO A 301 26.08 40.78 -25.39
N SER A 302 26.42 39.49 -25.40
CA SER A 302 27.54 38.98 -26.19
C SER A 302 27.12 38.80 -27.64
N VAL A 303 27.80 39.50 -28.56
CA VAL A 303 27.52 39.46 -29.99
C VAL A 303 28.58 38.63 -30.68
N THR A 304 28.21 37.46 -31.21
CA THR A 304 29.06 36.68 -32.12
C THR A 304 28.57 36.87 -33.56
N LYS A 305 29.48 37.29 -34.44
CA LYS A 305 29.24 37.34 -35.89
C LYS A 305 29.46 35.94 -36.48
N PHE A 306 28.62 35.56 -37.43
CA PHE A 306 28.82 34.36 -38.24
C PHE A 306 29.68 34.68 -39.46
N ASP A 307 30.55 33.74 -39.85
CA ASP A 307 31.33 33.82 -41.09
C ASP A 307 30.48 33.48 -42.34
N GLU A 308 29.35 32.80 -42.16
CA GLU A 308 28.34 32.49 -43.19
C GLU A 308 26.92 32.76 -42.66
N VAL A 309 26.02 33.33 -43.49
CA VAL A 309 24.67 33.77 -43.05
C VAL A 309 23.79 32.54 -42.74
N PRO A 310 23.27 32.39 -41.52
CA PRO A 310 22.35 31.29 -41.19
C PRO A 310 21.07 31.35 -42.03
N ILE A 311 20.60 30.19 -42.51
CA ILE A 311 19.43 30.03 -43.41
C ILE A 311 18.13 30.64 -42.82
N ASN A 312 18.03 30.75 -41.49
CA ASN A 312 16.85 31.24 -40.77
C ASN A 312 16.95 32.71 -40.31
N CYS A 313 17.89 33.49 -40.83
CA CYS A 313 18.01 34.91 -40.46
C CYS A 313 16.93 35.79 -41.11
N PRO A 314 16.40 36.81 -40.40
CA PRO A 314 15.43 37.73 -40.97
C PRO A 314 15.97 38.44 -42.22
N GLN A 315 15.30 38.28 -43.35
CA GLN A 315 15.63 38.97 -44.61
C GLN A 315 15.01 40.38 -44.63
N PRO A 316 15.57 41.33 -45.41
CA PRO A 316 16.72 41.20 -46.31
C PRO A 316 18.08 41.48 -45.63
N VAL A 317 19.18 40.92 -46.15
CA VAL A 317 20.57 41.22 -45.70
C VAL A 317 21.22 42.40 -46.42
N SER A 318 20.71 42.75 -47.60
CA SER A 318 21.13 43.88 -48.42
C SER A 318 19.93 44.66 -48.94
N GLU A 319 20.11 45.95 -49.16
CA GLU A 319 19.08 46.83 -49.71
C GLU A 319 19.70 47.75 -50.76
N PHE A 320 18.96 47.99 -51.84
CA PHE A 320 19.36 48.82 -52.96
C PHE A 320 18.39 49.99 -53.11
N ARG A 321 18.93 51.16 -53.48
CA ARG A 321 18.11 52.30 -53.91
C ARG A 321 18.75 53.00 -55.10
N ILE A 322 17.90 53.61 -55.92
CA ILE A 322 18.35 54.45 -57.05
C ILE A 322 18.78 55.81 -56.48
N CYS A 323 19.93 56.29 -56.92
CA CYS A 323 20.46 57.62 -56.62
C CYS A 323 20.46 58.48 -57.89
N ASP A 324 20.57 59.79 -57.72
CA ASP A 324 20.55 60.73 -58.84
C ASP A 324 21.75 60.48 -59.76
N SER A 325 21.49 60.51 -61.06
CA SER A 325 22.49 60.45 -62.13
C SER A 325 23.59 61.50 -61.99
N LEU A 326 23.30 62.66 -61.38
CA LEU A 326 24.27 63.74 -61.15
C LEU A 326 25.33 63.38 -60.09
N GLU A 327 25.04 62.45 -59.19
CA GLU A 327 25.96 62.00 -58.12
C GLU A 327 26.72 60.71 -58.48
N CYS A 328 26.52 60.22 -59.70
CA CYS A 328 26.99 58.92 -60.15
C CYS A 328 28.44 59.02 -60.62
N HIS A 329 29.37 58.67 -59.74
CA HIS A 329 30.78 58.59 -60.10
C HIS A 329 31.04 57.29 -60.87
N GLY A 330 31.32 57.44 -62.16
CA GLY A 330 31.79 56.40 -63.08
C GLY A 330 33.20 56.71 -63.56
#